data_AF-A0A645HIW0-F1
#
_entry.id   AF-A0A645HIW0-F1
#
_cell.length_a   1.000
_cell.length_b   1.000
_cell.length_c   1.000
_cell.angle_alpha   90.00
_cell.angle_beta   90.00
_cell.angle_gamma   90.00
#
_symmetry.space_group_name_H-M   'P 1'
#
loop_
_entity.id
_entity.type
_entity.pdbx_description
1 polymer ?
#
loop_
_entity_poly.entity_id
_entity_poly.type
_entity_poly.pdbx_seq_one_letter_code
_entity_poly.pdbx_strand_id
1 'polypeptide(L)'
;MFVTQKQLIRLDRELLGISQDVKRFYYEDITSMSVQQNNGGLAGMLLNATLKLCNLVVYVAGTQLSIQTLSVPEAERVVSIYNAHKNALRNAAKQPIVVQSNTASQEDDPIAKLERLSKLKAAGVLSEEEFNAKKMELLSKI
;
A
#
# COMPACT_ATOMS: atom_id res chain seq x y z
N MET A 1 2.50 -1.25 22.24
CA MET A 1 2.37 -0.59 20.92
C MET A 1 1.67 -1.57 19.99
N PHE A 2 0.67 -1.11 19.24
CA PHE A 2 0.03 -1.92 18.20
C PHE A 2 0.34 -1.35 16.82
N VAL A 3 0.57 -2.24 15.88
CA VAL A 3 0.90 -1.92 14.49
C VAL A 3 -0.21 -2.50 13.63
N THR A 4 -0.84 -1.66 12.82
CA THR A 4 -1.92 -2.06 11.91
C THR A 4 -1.49 -1.80 10.47
N GLN A 5 -2.35 -2.08 9.49
CA GLN A 5 -2.01 -1.83 8.09
C GLN A 5 -1.97 -0.33 7.73
N LYS A 6 -2.59 0.54 8.53
CA LYS A 6 -2.75 1.98 8.20
C LYS A 6 -2.13 2.93 9.22
N GLN A 7 -1.98 2.47 10.47
CA GLN A 7 -1.60 3.32 11.59
C GLN A 7 -0.80 2.55 12.65
N LEU A 8 0.06 3.29 13.33
CA LEU A 8 0.75 2.88 14.54
C LEU A 8 0.02 3.47 15.75
N ILE A 9 -0.30 2.62 16.73
CA ILE A 9 -1.01 3.02 17.95
C ILE A 9 -0.07 2.80 19.13
N ARG A 10 0.26 3.89 19.82
CA ARG A 10 0.96 3.88 21.09
C ARG A 10 -0.06 4.08 22.21
N LEU A 11 0.04 3.24 23.23
CA LEU A 11 -0.78 3.36 24.42
C LEU A 11 0.18 3.59 25.57
N ASP A 12 0.15 4.79 26.10
CA ASP A 12 0.86 5.15 27.31
C ASP A 12 -0.16 5.04 28.45
N ARG A 13 0.05 4.08 29.35
CA ARG A 13 -0.70 4.05 30.61
C ARG A 13 -0.03 5.05 31.53
N GLU A 14 -0.77 6.07 31.95
CA GLU A 14 -0.29 6.95 33.01
C GLU A 14 -0.39 6.25 34.37
N LEU A 15 0.30 6.81 35.37
CA LEU A 15 0.43 6.24 36.71
C LEU A 15 -0.90 5.74 37.26
N LEU A 16 -0.90 4.49 37.75
CA LEU A 16 -2.03 3.75 38.32
C LEU A 16 -3.11 3.26 37.33
N GLY A 17 -2.94 3.44 36.01
CA GLY A 17 -3.86 2.90 35.01
C GLY A 17 -5.25 3.57 35.03
N ILE A 18 -5.35 4.74 35.65
CA ILE A 18 -6.57 5.54 35.80
C ILE A 18 -6.87 6.31 34.50
N SER A 19 -5.82 6.77 33.81
CA SER A 19 -5.87 7.37 32.48
C SER A 19 -5.01 6.58 31.49
N GLN A 20 -5.53 6.44 30.28
CA GLN A 20 -4.84 5.81 29.16
C GLN A 20 -4.72 6.84 28.04
N ASP A 21 -3.51 7.28 27.75
CA ASP A 21 -3.23 8.13 26.61
C ASP A 21 -2.98 7.26 25.38
N VAL A 22 -3.79 7.44 24.34
CA VAL A 22 -3.75 6.63 23.11
C VAL A 22 -3.35 7.54 21.94
N LYS A 23 -2.08 7.50 21.57
CA LYS A 23 -1.56 8.24 20.42
C LYS A 23 -1.64 7.39 19.17
N ARG A 24 -2.33 7.90 18.15
CA ARG A 24 -2.44 7.28 16.83
C ARG A 24 -1.61 8.06 15.84
N PHE A 25 -0.78 7.36 15.08
CA PHE A 25 0.05 7.92 14.03
C PHE A 25 -0.27 7.21 12.72
N TYR A 26 -0.88 7.92 11.77
CA TYR A 26 -1.14 7.38 10.44
C TYR A 26 0.15 7.32 9.63
N TYR A 27 0.29 6.29 8.79
CA TYR A 27 1.51 6.12 7.99
C TYR A 27 1.72 7.21 6.94
N GLU A 28 0.68 7.96 6.59
CA GLU A 28 0.74 9.09 5.66
C GLU A 28 1.46 10.30 6.28
N ASP A 29 1.34 10.49 7.59
CA ASP A 29 1.95 11.61 8.32
C ASP A 29 3.39 11.31 8.76
N ILE A 30 3.83 10.07 8.63
CA ILE A 30 5.19 9.63 8.98
C ILE A 30 6.14 10.00 7.84
N THR A 31 7.09 10.88 8.14
CA THR A 31 8.16 11.26 7.22
C THR A 31 9.22 10.16 7.12
N SER A 32 9.64 9.61 8.27
CA SER A 32 10.66 8.56 8.33
C SER A 32 10.58 7.74 9.62
N MET A 33 11.11 6.52 9.58
CA MET A 33 11.28 5.65 10.74
C MET A 33 12.72 5.14 10.77
N SER A 34 13.34 5.12 11.95
CA SER A 34 14.69 4.61 12.15
C SER A 34 14.79 3.78 13.42
N VAL A 35 15.64 2.76 13.37
CA VAL A 35 16.00 1.95 14.54
C VAL A 35 17.35 2.43 15.03
N GLN A 36 17.38 2.95 16.27
CA GLN A 36 18.60 3.37 16.93
C GLN A 36 18.98 2.33 17.99
N GLN A 37 20.25 1.95 18.02
CA GLN A 37 20.77 1.14 19.12
C GLN A 37 20.99 2.05 20.33
N ASN A 38 20.48 1.62 21.49
CA ASN A 38 20.63 2.37 22.71
C ASN A 38 22.03 2.10 23.29
N ASN A 39 22.89 3.12 23.24
CA ASN A 39 24.29 3.05 23.69
C ASN A 39 24.42 3.45 25.18
N GLY A 40 23.65 2.81 26.06
CA GLY A 40 23.69 3.07 27.49
C GLY A 40 24.91 2.45 28.16
N GLY A 41 26.11 3.00 28.00
CA GLY A 41 27.34 2.47 28.62
C GLY A 41 27.61 0.97 28.29
N LEU A 42 28.66 0.39 28.88
CA LEU A 42 29.00 -1.02 28.63
C LEU A 42 27.92 -2.00 29.15
N ALA A 43 27.36 -1.73 30.33
CA ALA A 43 26.33 -2.58 30.93
C ALA A 43 25.02 -2.55 30.12
N GLY A 44 24.56 -1.37 29.69
CA GLY A 44 23.36 -1.26 28.86
C GLY A 44 23.58 -1.80 27.45
N MET A 45 24.78 -1.68 26.89
CA MET A 45 25.11 -2.32 25.60
C MET A 45 25.02 -3.85 25.69
N LEU A 46 25.57 -4.46 26.75
CA LEU A 46 25.51 -5.91 26.93
C LEU A 46 24.08 -6.40 27.14
N LEU A 47 23.31 -5.71 28.00
CA LEU A 47 21.90 -6.03 28.23
C LEU A 47 21.05 -5.87 26.96
N ASN A 48 21.25 -4.79 26.20
CA ASN A 48 20.53 -4.55 24.95
C ASN A 48 20.90 -5.57 23.87
N ALA A 49 22.17 -6.03 23.82
CA ALA A 49 22.58 -7.09 22.90
C ALA A 49 21.99 -8.44 23.29
N THR A 50 22.02 -8.81 24.58
CA THR A 50 21.46 -10.08 25.08
C THR A 50 19.95 -10.14 24.91
N LEU A 51 19.24 -9.06 25.22
CA LEU A 51 17.78 -8.99 25.12
C LEU A 51 17.31 -8.54 23.73
N LYS A 52 18.24 -8.25 22.81
CA LYS A 52 17.99 -7.71 21.47
C LYS A 52 17.03 -6.52 21.52
N LEU A 53 17.35 -5.51 22.33
CA LEU A 53 16.54 -4.31 22.50
C LEU A 53 17.10 -3.14 21.66
N CYS A 54 16.20 -2.30 21.17
CA CYS A 54 16.51 -1.11 20.39
C CYS A 54 15.49 0.00 20.67
N ASN A 55 15.82 1.20 20.22
CA ASN A 55 14.92 2.34 20.23
C ASN A 55 14.36 2.55 18.83
N LEU A 56 13.05 2.52 18.67
CA LEU A 56 12.40 2.88 17.42
C LEU A 56 12.04 4.36 17.45
N VAL A 57 12.59 5.12 16.52
CA VAL A 57 12.32 6.54 16.35
C VAL A 57 11.45 6.74 15.12
N VAL A 58 10.32 7.41 15.31
CA VAL A 58 9.35 7.72 14.26
C VAL A 58 9.28 9.24 14.14
N TYR A 59 9.57 9.73 12.94
CA TYR A 59 9.47 11.16 12.61
C TYR A 59 8.15 11.40 11.90
N VAL A 60 7.32 12.24 12.50
CA VAL A 60 6.03 12.70 12.00
C VAL A 60 6.17 14.18 11.65
N ALA A 61 5.37 14.70 10.72
CA ALA A 61 5.39 16.11 10.35
C ALA A 61 5.26 17.03 11.61
N GLY A 62 6.38 17.58 12.05
CA GLY A 62 6.46 18.46 13.23
C GLY A 62 6.65 17.77 14.59
N THR A 63 6.80 16.45 14.69
CA THR A 63 7.03 15.75 15.98
C THR A 63 7.86 14.47 15.82
N GLN A 64 8.74 14.22 16.79
CA GLN A 64 9.48 12.96 16.89
C GLN A 64 8.92 12.09 18.02
N LEU A 65 8.62 10.84 17.74
CA LEU A 65 8.26 9.83 18.71
C LEU A 65 9.43 8.87 18.91
N SER A 66 9.88 8.70 20.16
CA SER A 66 10.88 7.69 20.52
C SER A 66 10.23 6.60 21.36
N ILE A 67 10.34 5.36 20.91
CA ILE A 67 9.86 4.17 21.62
C ILE A 67 11.11 3.42 22.07
N GLN A 68 11.35 3.43 23.38
CA GLN A 68 12.52 2.79 23.97
C GLN A 68 12.25 1.31 24.24
N THR A 69 13.33 0.53 24.36
CA THR A 69 13.30 -0.88 24.79
C THR A 69 12.38 -1.78 23.94
N LEU A 70 12.26 -1.50 22.65
CA LEU A 70 11.55 -2.38 21.71
C LEU A 70 12.46 -3.54 21.32
N SER A 71 11.94 -4.74 21.06
CA SER A 71 12.80 -5.80 20.53
C SER A 71 13.18 -5.53 19.07
N VAL A 72 14.44 -5.81 18.71
CA VAL A 72 14.97 -5.71 17.35
C VAL A 72 14.08 -6.41 16.32
N PRO A 73 13.65 -7.68 16.51
CA PRO A 73 12.78 -8.35 15.52
C PRO A 73 11.38 -7.73 15.41
N GLU A 74 10.89 -7.05 16.46
CA GLU A 74 9.65 -6.28 16.37
C GLU A 74 9.86 -4.96 15.63
N ALA A 75 10.95 -4.25 15.92
CA ALA A 75 11.29 -2.99 15.25
C ALA A 75 11.47 -3.18 13.74
N GLU A 76 12.17 -4.23 13.32
CA GLU A 76 12.34 -4.57 11.91
C GLU A 76 11.00 -4.90 11.22
N ARG A 77 10.11 -5.65 11.90
CA ARG A 77 8.76 -5.91 11.40
C ARG A 77 7.94 -4.63 11.24
N VAL A 78 8.06 -3.70 12.18
CA VAL A 78 7.35 -2.42 12.11
C VAL A 78 7.84 -1.61 10.91
N VAL A 79 9.15 -1.54 10.71
CA VAL A 79 9.77 -0.85 9.57
C VAL A 79 9.39 -1.52 8.25
N SER A 80 9.36 -2.85 8.19
CA SER A 80 8.98 -3.57 6.98
C SER A 80 7.52 -3.36 6.60
N ILE A 81 6.60 -3.34 7.58
CA ILE A 81 5.18 -3.03 7.37
C ILE A 81 5.02 -1.59 6.85
N TYR A 82 5.72 -0.62 7.45
CA TYR A 82 5.71 0.76 6.98
C TYR A 82 6.23 0.89 5.54
N ASN A 83 7.35 0.24 5.22
CA ASN A 83 7.91 0.23 3.87
C ASN A 83 6.98 -0.44 2.86
N ALA A 84 6.33 -1.55 3.25
CA ALA A 84 5.34 -2.22 2.41
C ALA A 84 4.14 -1.31 2.11
N HIS A 85 3.63 -0.58 3.11
CA HIS A 85 2.57 0.41 2.92
C HIS A 85 3.00 1.54 1.97
N LYS A 86 4.19 2.10 2.18
CA LYS A 86 4.74 3.15 1.31
C LYS A 86 4.94 2.68 -0.13
N ASN A 87 5.43 1.45 -0.31
CA ASN A 87 5.58 0.85 -1.63
C ASN A 87 4.23 0.54 -2.27
N ALA A 88 3.23 0.10 -1.51
CA ALA A 88 1.87 -0.10 -2.00
C ALA A 88 1.24 1.22 -2.46
N LEU A 89 1.42 2.32 -1.73
CA LEU A 89 0.98 3.65 -2.15
C LEU A 89 1.71 4.13 -3.41
N ARG A 90 3.04 3.96 -3.49
CA ARG A 90 3.80 4.32 -4.70
C ARG A 90 3.41 3.45 -5.90
N ASN A 91 3.13 2.17 -5.70
CA ASN A 91 2.70 1.27 -6.75
C ASN A 91 1.26 1.55 -7.17
N ALA A 92 0.35 1.85 -6.24
CA ALA A 92 -1.02 2.28 -6.52
C ALA A 92 -1.06 3.61 -7.28
N ALA A 93 -0.19 4.57 -6.93
CA ALA A 93 -0.03 5.82 -7.66
C ALA A 93 0.67 5.67 -9.03
N LYS A 94 1.36 4.53 -9.26
CA LYS A 94 2.00 4.18 -10.52
C LYS A 94 1.23 3.16 -11.36
N GLN A 95 0.07 2.68 -10.90
CA GLN A 95 -0.77 1.85 -11.75
C GLN A 95 -1.26 2.72 -12.92
N PRO A 96 -0.98 2.37 -14.19
CA PRO A 96 -1.81 2.84 -15.27
C PRO A 96 -3.24 2.37 -14.97
N ILE A 97 -4.24 3.19 -15.30
CA ILE A 97 -5.66 2.85 -15.20
C ILE A 97 -5.87 1.52 -15.93
N VAL A 98 -5.86 0.40 -15.20
CA VAL A 98 -6.31 -0.87 -15.70
C VAL A 98 -7.83 -0.80 -15.61
N VAL A 99 -8.43 -0.29 -16.69
CA VAL A 99 -9.84 -0.52 -16.96
C VAL A 99 -10.05 -2.01 -16.81
N GLN A 100 -10.88 -2.37 -15.84
CA GLN A 100 -11.25 -3.73 -15.51
C GLN A 100 -11.92 -4.36 -16.73
N SER A 101 -11.13 -4.94 -17.62
CA SER A 101 -11.60 -5.81 -18.69
C SER A 101 -11.88 -7.17 -18.08
N ASN A 102 -13.00 -7.24 -17.36
CA ASN A 102 -13.80 -8.45 -17.35
C ASN A 102 -14.18 -8.73 -18.81
N THR A 103 -13.47 -9.64 -19.47
CA THR A 103 -14.03 -10.68 -20.35
C THR A 103 -12.90 -11.51 -20.92
N ALA A 104 -12.87 -12.75 -20.43
CA ALA A 104 -12.68 -13.98 -21.20
C ALA A 104 -11.79 -13.89 -22.45
N SER A 105 -10.69 -14.64 -22.38
CA SER A 105 -10.09 -15.32 -23.52
C SER A 105 -11.17 -16.09 -24.29
N GLN A 106 -11.71 -15.48 -25.34
CA GLN A 106 -12.17 -16.14 -26.55
C GLN A 106 -11.38 -15.43 -27.65
N GLU A 107 -10.31 -16.05 -28.13
CA GLU A 107 -10.33 -16.91 -29.33
C GLU A 107 -11.00 -16.20 -30.52
N ASP A 108 -10.36 -16.35 -31.67
CA ASP A 108 -10.50 -15.59 -32.91
C ASP A 108 -11.88 -15.69 -33.59
N ASP A 109 -12.97 -15.46 -32.85
CA ASP A 109 -14.33 -15.53 -33.38
C ASP A 109 -14.70 -14.19 -34.03
N PRO A 110 -14.89 -14.15 -35.37
CA PRO A 110 -15.27 -12.94 -36.09
C PRO A 110 -16.64 -12.39 -35.63
N ILE A 111 -17.47 -13.24 -35.01
CA ILE A 111 -18.75 -12.85 -34.40
C ILE A 111 -18.55 -11.97 -33.15
N ALA A 112 -17.55 -12.26 -32.32
CA ALA A 112 -17.24 -11.42 -31.15
C ALA A 112 -16.70 -10.03 -31.58
N LYS A 113 -15.97 -9.95 -32.70
CA LYS A 113 -15.52 -8.69 -33.30
C LYS A 113 -16.70 -7.87 -33.83
N LEU A 114 -17.72 -8.52 -34.41
CA LEU A 114 -18.96 -7.87 -34.82
C LEU A 114 -19.76 -7.30 -33.63
N GLU A 115 -19.82 -8.03 -32.52
CA GLU A 115 -20.50 -7.56 -31.29
C GLU A 115 -19.80 -6.35 -30.66
N ARG A 116 -18.46 -6.28 -30.73
CA ARG A 116 -17.71 -5.09 -30.30
C ARG A 116 -17.99 -3.90 -31.21
N LEU A 117 -18.02 -4.11 -32.53
CA LEU A 117 -18.35 -3.05 -33.47
C LEU A 117 -19.78 -2.51 -33.26
N SER A 118 -20.75 -3.38 -32.95
CA SER A 118 -22.13 -2.95 -32.74
C SER A 118 -22.26 -2.13 -31.45
N LYS A 119 -21.53 -2.50 -30.40
CA LYS A 119 -21.40 -1.72 -29.16
C LYS A 119 -20.74 -0.36 -29.42
N LEU A 120 -19.72 -0.27 -30.27
CA LEU A 120 -19.07 0.99 -30.62
C LEU A 120 -19.95 1.91 -31.49
N LYS A 121 -20.77 1.35 -32.38
CA LYS A 121 -21.84 2.10 -33.07
C LYS A 121 -22.88 2.63 -32.08
N ALA A 122 -23.35 1.77 -31.16
CA ALA A 122 -24.35 2.15 -30.15
C ALA A 122 -23.83 3.22 -29.18
N ALA A 123 -22.51 3.23 -28.92
CA ALA A 123 -21.84 4.26 -28.16
C ALA A 123 -21.62 5.59 -28.93
N GLY A 124 -22.02 5.67 -30.21
CA GLY A 124 -21.89 6.87 -31.03
C GLY A 124 -20.46 7.21 -31.45
N VAL A 125 -19.53 6.27 -31.29
CA VAL A 125 -18.09 6.46 -31.57
C VAL A 125 -17.76 6.24 -33.04
N LEU A 126 -18.56 5.43 -33.76
CA LEU A 126 -18.44 5.24 -35.21
C LEU A 126 -19.70 5.72 -35.92
N SER A 127 -19.51 6.33 -37.10
CA SER A 127 -20.60 6.64 -38.01
C SER A 127 -21.18 5.35 -38.62
N GLU A 128 -22.42 5.44 -39.08
CA GLU A 128 -23.16 4.28 -39.61
C GLU A 128 -22.50 3.68 -40.86
N GLU A 129 -21.82 4.51 -41.63
CA GLU A 129 -21.09 4.17 -42.85
C GLU A 129 -19.81 3.37 -42.55
N GLU A 130 -19.02 3.82 -41.57
CA GLU A 130 -17.77 3.16 -41.16
C GLU A 130 -18.03 1.81 -40.48
N PHE A 131 -19.12 1.72 -39.71
CA PHE A 131 -19.55 0.46 -39.11
C PHE A 131 -19.94 -0.57 -40.18
N ASN A 132 -20.69 -0.15 -41.22
CA ASN A 132 -21.15 -1.08 -42.24
C ASN A 132 -19.99 -1.58 -43.13
N ALA A 133 -19.03 -0.70 -43.45
CA ALA A 133 -17.81 -1.09 -44.17
C ALA A 133 -17.00 -2.15 -43.40
N LYS A 134 -16.74 -1.94 -42.11
CA LYS A 134 -16.00 -2.89 -41.26
C LYS A 134 -16.77 -4.18 -40.99
N LYS A 135 -18.09 -4.11 -40.91
CA LYS A 135 -18.96 -5.29 -40.80
C LYS A 135 -18.90 -6.16 -42.05
N MET A 136 -18.95 -5.56 -43.25
CA MET A 136 -18.84 -6.31 -44.51
C MET A 136 -17.46 -6.94 -44.68
N GLU A 137 -16.38 -6.22 -44.34
CA GLU A 137 -15.01 -6.74 -44.40
C GLU A 137 -14.80 -7.94 -43.46
N LEU A 138 -15.42 -7.92 -42.28
CA LEU A 138 -15.38 -9.04 -41.34
C LEU A 138 -16.25 -10.22 -41.78
N LEU A 139 -17.38 -9.95 -42.44
CA LEU A 139 -18.25 -10.98 -43.03
C LEU A 139 -17.62 -11.65 -44.26
N SER A 140 -16.81 -10.94 -45.05
CA SER A 140 -16.13 -11.52 -46.21
C SER A 140 -14.90 -12.37 -45.87
N LYS A 141 -14.53 -12.41 -44.58
CA LYS A 141 -13.37 -13.16 -44.06
C LYS A 141 -13.78 -14.44 -43.31
N ILE A 142 -15.07 -14.75 -43.33
CA ILE A 142 -15.71 -16.01 -42.91
C ILE A 142 -16.03 -16.80 -44.17
#